data_AF-A0A6C0L0W7-F1
#
_entry.id   AF-A0A6C0L0W7-F1
#
_cell.length_a   1.000
_cell.length_b   1.000
_cell.length_c   1.000
_cell.angle_alpha   90.00
_cell.angle_beta   90.00
_cell.angle_gamma   90.00
#
_symmetry.space_group_name_H-M   'P 1'
#
loop_
_entity.id
_entity.type
_entity.pdbx_description
1 polymer ?
#
loop_
_entity_poly.entity_id
_entity_poly.type
_entity_poly.pdbx_seq_one_letter_code
_entity_poly.pdbx_strand_id
1 'polypeptide(L)'
;MGFSPATMKVLENVYWVATPFLLGIGVYITWKQNKQIEAVLLTIIGLAAIFYYWIKWFKIKSKDDIWPPFISSCPDYLTLVSPQTTGDNEPVCMDFVGVSRQPLVLKKAKVDQIPQSGDSDFESFVFRLGKRAPNQTPEDFNKTLCLKVTSKGLSWAGVCE
;
A
#
# COMPACT_ATOMS: atom_id res chain seq x y z
N MET A 1 8.34 -5.96 -6.28
CA MET A 1 9.51 -6.79 -5.95
C MET A 1 10.55 -5.90 -5.28
N GLY A 2 10.58 -5.86 -3.95
CA GLY A 2 11.59 -5.07 -3.22
C GLY A 2 12.93 -5.79 -3.24
N PHE A 3 14.01 -5.07 -3.56
CA PHE A 3 15.36 -5.61 -3.39
C PHE A 3 15.64 -5.86 -1.90
N SER A 4 16.41 -6.90 -1.59
CA SER A 4 16.84 -7.13 -0.20
C SER A 4 17.62 -5.90 0.32
N PRO A 5 17.56 -5.59 1.63
CA PRO A 5 18.29 -4.46 2.20
C PRO A 5 19.80 -4.50 1.91
N ALA A 6 20.38 -5.71 1.85
CA ALA A 6 21.78 -5.91 1.50
C ALA A 6 22.06 -5.55 0.03
N THR A 7 21.19 -5.98 -0.90
CA THR A 7 21.30 -5.64 -2.32
C THR A 7 21.18 -4.13 -2.55
N MET A 8 20.30 -3.45 -1.82
CA MET A 8 20.11 -2.01 -1.96
C MET A 8 21.38 -1.22 -1.56
N LYS A 9 22.06 -1.66 -0.50
CA LYS A 9 23.32 -1.03 -0.04
C LYS A 9 24.45 -1.23 -1.05
N VAL A 10 24.54 -2.41 -1.66
CA VAL A 10 25.51 -2.67 -2.74
C VAL A 10 25.23 -1.77 -3.94
N LEU A 11 23.96 -1.64 -4.33
CA LEU A 11 23.56 -0.79 -5.46
C LEU A 11 23.85 0.70 -5.19
N GLU A 12 23.64 1.19 -3.96
CA GLU A 12 23.98 2.56 -3.57
C GLU A 12 25.50 2.81 -3.68
N ASN A 13 26.32 1.87 -3.22
CA ASN A 13 27.77 1.97 -3.34
C ASN A 13 28.23 1.97 -4.80
N VAL A 14 27.68 1.08 -5.64
CA VAL A 14 27.98 1.03 -7.07
C VAL A 14 27.60 2.35 -7.74
N TYR A 15 26.45 2.92 -7.40
CA TYR A 15 26.01 4.21 -7.93
C TYR A 15 27.00 5.35 -7.60
N TRP A 16 27.49 5.42 -6.36
CA TRP A 16 28.46 6.44 -5.95
C TRP A 16 29.82 6.33 -6.64
N VAL A 17 30.18 5.15 -7.14
CA VAL A 17 31.45 4.95 -7.87
C VAL A 17 31.26 5.13 -9.37
N ALA A 18 30.26 4.47 -9.96
CA ALA A 18 30.07 4.42 -11.41
C ALA A 18 29.64 5.77 -11.98
N THR A 19 28.72 6.48 -11.32
CA THR A 19 28.11 7.70 -11.87
C THR A 19 29.09 8.87 -11.96
N PRO A 20 29.89 9.19 -10.90
CA PRO A 20 30.93 10.21 -10.99
C PRO A 20 32.05 9.84 -11.97
N PHE A 21 32.38 8.56 -12.09
CA PHE A 21 33.36 8.08 -13.06
C PHE A 21 32.91 8.35 -14.51
N LEU A 22 31.66 8.02 -14.83
CA LEU A 22 31.07 8.30 -16.15
C LEU A 22 30.98 9.80 -16.44
N LEU A 23 30.60 10.61 -15.43
CA LEU A 23 30.59 12.06 -15.56
C LEU A 23 32.01 12.59 -15.85
N GLY A 24 33.03 12.09 -15.14
CA GLY A 24 34.43 12.47 -15.35
C GLY A 24 34.92 12.16 -16.77
N ILE A 25 34.54 11.01 -17.33
CA ILE A 25 34.84 10.67 -18.74
C ILE A 25 34.19 11.68 -19.69
N GLY A 26 32.90 12.00 -19.48
CA GLY A 26 32.20 12.99 -20.31
C GLY A 26 32.86 14.36 -20.27
N VAL A 27 33.20 14.84 -19.07
CA VAL A 27 33.91 16.12 -18.88
C VAL A 27 35.28 16.11 -19.55
N TYR A 28 36.04 15.03 -19.45
CA TYR A 28 37.36 14.90 -20.08
C TYR A 28 37.28 14.96 -21.61
N ILE A 29 36.31 14.27 -22.22
CA ILE A 29 36.10 14.29 -23.68
C ILE A 29 35.73 15.70 -24.14
N THR A 30 34.80 16.38 -23.46
CA THR A 30 34.40 17.75 -23.79
C THR A 30 35.54 18.75 -23.61
N TRP A 31 36.37 18.55 -22.57
CA TRP A 31 37.57 19.35 -22.35
C TRP A 31 38.58 19.19 -23.49
N LYS A 32 38.82 17.96 -23.97
CA LYS A 32 39.72 17.68 -25.11
C LYS A 32 39.27 18.30 -26.42
N GLN A 33 37.98 18.62 -26.55
CA GLN A 33 37.43 19.34 -27.70
C GLN A 33 37.58 20.87 -27.60
N ASN A 34 38.35 21.38 -26.63
CA ASN A 34 38.52 22.81 -26.32
C ASN A 34 37.23 23.54 -25.92
N LYS A 35 36.18 22.80 -25.53
CA LYS A 35 34.90 23.38 -25.09
C LYS A 35 34.85 23.54 -23.58
N GLN A 36 35.70 24.41 -23.04
CA GLN A 36 35.88 24.57 -21.59
C GLN A 36 34.60 25.00 -20.87
N ILE A 37 33.83 25.93 -21.45
CA ILE A 37 32.57 26.41 -20.87
C ILE A 37 31.54 25.27 -20.80
N GLU A 38 31.43 24.46 -21.87
CA GLU A 38 30.52 23.31 -21.92
C GLU A 38 30.91 22.23 -20.90
N ALA A 39 32.22 21.99 -20.71
CA ALA A 39 32.72 21.04 -19.71
C ALA A 39 32.38 21.46 -18.26
N VAL A 40 32.49 22.76 -17.95
CA VAL A 40 32.11 23.30 -16.63
C VAL A 40 30.61 23.17 -16.40
N LEU A 41 29.79 23.54 -17.38
CA LEU A 41 28.32 23.40 -17.30
C LEU A 41 27.90 21.94 -17.12
N LEU A 42 28.51 21.02 -17.88
CA LEU A 42 28.26 19.58 -17.77
C LEU A 42 28.59 19.06 -16.37
N THR A 43 29.68 19.54 -15.77
CA THR A 43 30.08 19.15 -14.41
C THR A 43 29.02 19.60 -13.39
N ILE A 44 28.57 20.85 -13.45
CA ILE A 44 27.60 21.40 -12.49
C ILE A 44 26.25 20.66 -12.60
N ILE A 45 25.74 20.55 -13.83
CA ILE A 45 24.45 19.88 -14.09
C ILE A 45 24.56 18.39 -13.76
N GLY A 46 25.67 17.75 -14.10
CA GLY A 46 25.93 16.35 -13.81
C GLY A 46 25.96 16.05 -12.31
N LEU A 47 26.65 16.88 -11.52
CA LEU A 47 26.66 16.72 -10.06
C LEU A 47 25.28 16.91 -9.44
N ALA A 48 24.52 17.92 -9.90
CA ALA A 48 23.16 18.15 -9.45
C ALA A 48 22.24 16.96 -9.78
N ALA A 49 22.36 16.40 -10.99
CA ALA A 49 21.62 15.21 -11.42
C ALA A 49 21.99 13.99 -10.58
N ILE A 50 23.29 13.72 -10.37
CA ILE A 50 23.76 12.59 -9.55
C ILE A 50 23.15 12.67 -8.16
N PHE A 51 23.16 13.85 -7.53
CA PHE A 51 22.61 14.05 -6.20
C PHE A 51 21.08 13.87 -6.18
N TYR A 52 20.37 14.46 -7.13
CA TYR A 52 18.91 14.33 -7.24
C TYR A 52 18.47 12.87 -7.39
N TYR A 53 19.09 12.12 -8.31
CA TYR A 53 18.75 10.72 -8.53
C TYR A 53 19.18 9.81 -7.37
N TRP A 54 20.26 10.14 -6.66
CA TRP A 54 20.63 9.43 -5.44
C TRP A 54 19.53 9.55 -4.37
N ILE A 55 19.04 10.78 -4.14
CA ILE A 55 17.93 11.00 -3.21
C ILE A 55 16.69 10.23 -3.67
N LYS A 56 16.32 10.40 -4.94
CA LYS A 56 15.09 9.82 -5.51
C LYS A 56 15.06 8.29 -5.41
N TRP A 57 16.18 7.61 -5.60
CA TRP A 57 16.21 6.15 -5.70
C TRP A 57 16.66 5.45 -4.40
N PHE A 58 17.48 6.11 -3.56
CA PHE A 58 18.05 5.46 -2.38
C PHE A 58 17.59 6.07 -1.05
N LYS A 59 17.13 7.33 -1.01
CA LYS A 59 16.71 7.99 0.24
C LYS A 59 15.21 8.15 0.36
N ILE A 60 14.55 8.53 -0.74
CA ILE A 60 13.11 8.49 -0.82
C ILE A 60 12.76 7.02 -1.05
N LYS A 61 12.47 6.30 0.04
CA LYS A 61 11.69 5.08 -0.10
C LYS A 61 10.38 5.51 -0.76
N SER A 62 10.16 5.06 -1.99
CA SER A 62 8.78 4.84 -2.44
C SER A 62 8.16 4.10 -1.26
N LYS A 63 7.21 4.74 -0.57
CA LYS A 63 6.21 3.96 0.14
C LYS A 63 5.78 2.98 -0.93
N ASP A 64 6.01 1.70 -0.68
CA ASP A 64 5.52 0.67 -1.57
C ASP A 64 4.13 1.12 -1.98
N ASP A 65 3.87 1.19 -3.27
CA ASP A 65 2.52 1.34 -3.79
C ASP A 65 1.77 0.08 -3.31
N ILE A 66 1.43 0.06 -2.01
CA ILE A 66 0.46 -0.81 -1.39
C ILE A 66 -0.80 -0.29 -2.03
N TRP A 67 -1.05 -0.80 -3.22
CA TRP A 67 -2.28 -0.63 -3.92
C TRP A 67 -3.20 -1.71 -3.37
N PRO A 68 -4.29 -1.35 -2.68
CA PRO A 68 -4.89 -0.01 -2.65
C PRO A 68 -4.31 0.92 -1.57
N PRO A 69 -4.16 2.24 -1.86
CA PRO A 69 -3.51 3.25 -1.00
C PRO A 69 -4.28 3.54 0.29
N PHE A 70 -5.46 2.96 0.39
CA PHE A 70 -6.21 2.81 1.62
C PHE A 70 -6.36 1.31 1.78
N ILE A 71 -5.87 0.74 2.88
CA ILE A 71 -6.44 -0.52 3.38
C ILE A 71 -7.94 -0.25 3.38
N SER A 72 -8.67 -0.90 2.48
CA SER A 72 -10.10 -0.72 2.40
C SER A 72 -10.62 -0.96 3.80
N SER A 73 -11.38 -0.01 4.36
CA SER A 73 -11.87 -0.16 5.74
C SER A 73 -12.69 -1.44 5.90
N CYS A 74 -13.17 -2.01 4.79
CA CYS A 74 -13.86 -3.29 4.71
C CYS A 74 -13.07 -4.33 3.89
N PRO A 75 -13.35 -5.63 4.09
CA PRO A 75 -12.88 -6.70 3.20
C PRO A 75 -13.24 -6.45 1.73
N ASP A 76 -12.57 -7.15 0.81
CA ASP A 76 -12.68 -6.88 -0.63
C ASP A 76 -14.14 -6.90 -1.09
N TYR A 77 -14.55 -5.86 -1.81
CA TYR A 77 -15.89 -5.65 -2.38
C TYR A 77 -17.04 -5.46 -1.36
N LEU A 78 -16.76 -5.43 -0.05
CA LEU A 78 -17.75 -5.00 0.95
C LEU A 78 -17.81 -3.48 1.03
N THR A 79 -19.02 -2.97 1.28
CA THR A 79 -19.28 -1.54 1.41
C THR A 79 -19.42 -1.16 2.87
N LEU A 80 -18.74 -0.07 3.27
CA LEU A 80 -18.89 0.50 4.61
C LEU A 80 -20.23 1.22 4.71
N VAL A 81 -21.06 0.76 5.65
CA VAL A 81 -22.36 1.35 5.95
C VAL A 81 -22.27 2.09 7.28
N SER A 82 -22.76 3.33 7.28
CA SER A 82 -22.70 4.18 8.46
C SER A 82 -23.66 3.68 9.56
N PRO A 83 -23.34 3.93 10.84
CA PRO A 83 -24.22 3.56 11.94
C PRO A 83 -25.57 4.29 11.88
N GLN A 84 -25.62 5.49 11.27
CA GLN A 84 -26.87 6.24 11.06
C GLN A 84 -27.85 5.51 10.13
N THR A 85 -27.34 4.72 9.19
CA THR A 85 -28.16 3.98 8.22
C THR A 85 -28.64 2.64 8.76
N THR A 86 -27.83 2.01 9.62
CA THR A 86 -28.11 0.69 10.20
C THR A 86 -28.76 0.76 11.58
N GLY A 87 -28.73 1.90 12.25
CA GLY A 87 -29.15 2.03 13.66
C GLY A 87 -28.21 1.31 14.62
N ASP A 88 -26.98 1.01 14.20
CA ASP A 88 -25.96 0.38 15.02
C ASP A 88 -25.05 1.45 15.69
N ASN A 89 -24.25 1.05 16.67
CA ASN A 89 -23.32 1.95 17.37
C ASN A 89 -21.98 2.11 16.65
N GLU A 90 -21.66 1.22 15.71
CA GLU A 90 -20.39 1.18 14.99
C GLU A 90 -20.62 1.07 13.48
N PRO A 91 -19.72 1.62 12.64
CA PRO A 91 -19.81 1.41 11.20
C PRO A 91 -19.53 -0.05 10.88
N VAL A 92 -20.29 -0.59 9.94
CA VAL A 92 -20.22 -2.01 9.59
C VAL A 92 -20.07 -2.23 8.10
N CYS A 93 -19.53 -3.38 7.71
CA CYS A 93 -19.29 -3.71 6.31
C CYS A 93 -20.38 -4.68 5.83
N MET A 94 -21.04 -4.36 4.71
CA MET A 94 -22.11 -5.18 4.12
C MET A 94 -21.75 -5.62 2.69
N ASP A 95 -22.22 -6.80 2.32
CA ASP A 95 -22.04 -7.35 0.96
C ASP A 95 -23.29 -7.07 0.11
N PHE A 96 -23.23 -6.03 -0.74
CA PHE A 96 -24.31 -5.72 -1.69
C PHE A 96 -24.15 -6.43 -3.05
N VAL A 97 -23.00 -7.06 -3.28
CA VAL A 97 -22.66 -7.67 -4.58
C VAL A 97 -22.97 -9.17 -4.56
N GLY A 98 -22.70 -9.83 -3.42
CA GLY A 98 -22.78 -11.28 -3.22
C GLY A 98 -21.44 -11.96 -3.49
N VAL A 99 -20.33 -11.38 -3.01
CA VAL A 99 -18.98 -11.94 -3.18
C VAL A 99 -18.63 -13.02 -2.17
N SER A 100 -19.41 -13.13 -1.08
CA SER A 100 -19.22 -14.20 -0.10
C SER A 100 -19.34 -15.59 -0.72
N ARG A 101 -18.30 -16.41 -0.55
CA ARG A 101 -18.33 -17.84 -0.94
C ARG A 101 -19.20 -18.68 0.01
N GLN A 102 -19.65 -18.10 1.13
CA GLN A 102 -20.45 -18.75 2.15
C GLN A 102 -21.74 -17.96 2.43
N PRO A 103 -22.78 -18.12 1.59
CA PRO A 103 -24.02 -17.33 1.68
C PRO A 103 -24.82 -17.59 2.96
N LEU A 104 -24.55 -18.69 3.67
CA LEU A 104 -25.15 -19.01 4.97
C LEU A 104 -24.56 -18.17 6.12
N VAL A 105 -23.32 -17.68 5.98
CA VAL A 105 -22.58 -16.98 7.03
C VAL A 105 -22.52 -15.47 6.78
N LEU A 106 -22.50 -15.07 5.50
CA LEU A 106 -22.69 -13.68 5.09
C LEU A 106 -23.66 -13.64 3.90
N LYS A 107 -24.88 -13.18 4.18
CA LYS A 107 -25.94 -12.99 3.19
C LYS A 107 -25.71 -11.69 2.43
N LYS A 108 -26.11 -11.71 1.15
CA LYS A 108 -26.14 -10.52 0.31
C LYS A 108 -27.24 -9.56 0.78
N ALA A 109 -26.87 -8.34 1.13
CA ALA A 109 -27.80 -7.26 1.41
C ALA A 109 -28.32 -6.63 0.10
N LYS A 110 -29.54 -6.10 0.12
CA LYS A 110 -30.08 -5.30 -0.98
C LYS A 110 -29.80 -3.83 -0.73
N VAL A 111 -29.43 -3.09 -1.76
CA VAL A 111 -29.09 -1.65 -1.65
C VAL A 111 -30.33 -0.83 -1.27
N ASP A 112 -31.48 -1.29 -1.72
CA ASP A 112 -32.83 -0.74 -1.55
C ASP A 112 -33.47 -1.11 -0.20
N GLN A 113 -32.94 -2.12 0.51
CA GLN A 113 -33.44 -2.59 1.80
C GLN A 113 -32.27 -2.94 2.72
N ILE A 114 -31.69 -1.90 3.34
CA ILE A 114 -30.57 -2.06 4.27
C ILE A 114 -31.14 -2.58 5.61
N PRO A 115 -30.68 -3.76 6.09
CA PRO A 115 -31.16 -4.33 7.35
C PRO A 115 -30.74 -3.44 8.53
N GLN A 116 -31.60 -3.35 9.53
CA GLN A 116 -31.37 -2.54 10.73
C GLN A 116 -30.91 -3.41 11.90
N SER A 117 -30.21 -2.81 12.88
CA SER A 117 -29.68 -3.50 14.07
C SER A 117 -30.75 -4.21 14.91
N GLY A 118 -32.02 -3.81 14.78
CA GLY A 118 -33.16 -4.44 15.43
C GLY A 118 -33.69 -5.71 14.75
N ASP A 119 -33.21 -6.03 13.54
CA ASP A 119 -33.66 -7.21 12.79
C ASP A 119 -32.98 -8.48 13.34
N SER A 120 -33.75 -9.58 13.45
CA SER A 120 -33.23 -10.87 13.95
C SER A 120 -32.05 -11.42 13.16
N ASP A 121 -31.98 -11.05 11.88
CA ASP A 121 -31.01 -11.57 10.92
C ASP A 121 -29.86 -10.60 10.65
N PHE A 122 -29.81 -9.44 11.32
CA PHE A 122 -28.85 -8.37 11.04
C PHE A 122 -27.40 -8.86 10.99
N GLU A 123 -26.95 -9.64 11.98
CA GLU A 123 -25.57 -10.15 12.06
C GLU A 123 -25.19 -11.07 10.88
N SER A 124 -26.17 -11.65 10.18
CA SER A 124 -25.93 -12.48 8.99
C SER A 124 -25.65 -11.67 7.73
N PHE A 125 -25.99 -10.37 7.69
CA PHE A 125 -25.70 -9.47 6.58
C PHE A 125 -24.43 -8.64 6.78
N VAL A 126 -23.82 -8.75 7.97
CA VAL A 126 -22.86 -7.78 8.45
C VAL A 126 -21.49 -8.41 8.75
N PHE A 127 -20.45 -7.66 8.41
CA PHE A 127 -19.07 -7.91 8.80
C PHE A 127 -18.58 -6.78 9.71
N ARG A 128 -18.24 -7.13 10.96
CA ARG A 128 -17.70 -6.20 11.96
C ARG A 128 -16.17 -6.28 11.98
N LEU A 129 -15.51 -5.14 11.85
CA LEU A 129 -14.05 -5.03 11.89
C LEU A 129 -13.51 -5.32 13.31
N GLY A 130 -14.27 -4.96 14.34
CA GLY A 130 -13.81 -5.06 15.73
C GLY A 130 -12.75 -4.01 16.06
N LYS A 131 -12.50 -3.83 17.35
CA LYS A 131 -11.46 -2.92 17.85
C LYS A 131 -10.22 -3.71 18.23
N ARG A 132 -9.05 -3.15 17.92
CA ARG A 132 -7.77 -3.69 18.37
C ARG A 132 -7.66 -3.55 19.89
N ALA A 133 -7.31 -4.65 20.57
CA ALA A 133 -7.05 -4.61 22.00
C ALA A 133 -5.77 -3.81 22.30
N PRO A 134 -5.70 -3.09 23.44
CA PRO A 134 -4.57 -2.21 23.76
C PRO A 134 -3.21 -2.92 23.83
N ASN A 135 -3.20 -4.22 24.14
CA ASN A 135 -1.98 -5.03 24.26
C ASN A 135 -1.66 -5.89 23.01
N GLN A 136 -2.45 -5.78 21.94
CA GLN A 136 -2.29 -6.63 20.76
C GLN A 136 -1.34 -5.96 19.75
N THR A 137 -0.40 -6.71 19.17
CA THR A 137 0.46 -6.22 18.09
C THR A 137 -0.35 -6.01 16.79
N PRO A 138 0.11 -5.18 15.83
CA PRO A 138 -0.60 -5.01 14.57
C PRO A 138 -0.68 -6.32 13.77
N GLU A 139 0.36 -7.16 13.86
CA GLU A 139 0.45 -8.44 13.16
C GLU A 139 -0.55 -9.46 13.70
N ASP A 140 -0.70 -9.57 15.02
CA ASP A 140 -1.66 -10.48 15.65
C ASP A 140 -3.10 -10.06 15.39
N PHE A 141 -3.34 -8.74 15.30
CA PHE A 141 -4.63 -8.21 14.92
C PHE A 141 -4.97 -8.56 13.47
N ASN A 142 -4.03 -8.39 12.54
CA ASN A 142 -4.22 -8.74 11.12
C ASN A 142 -4.46 -10.25 10.93
N LYS A 143 -3.75 -11.12 11.66
CA LYS A 143 -4.01 -12.57 11.63
C LYS A 143 -5.44 -12.90 12.09
N THR A 144 -5.90 -12.25 13.15
CA THR A 144 -7.26 -12.45 13.68
C THR A 144 -8.32 -11.98 12.68
N LEU A 145 -8.10 -10.81 12.07
CA LEU A 145 -8.96 -10.30 11.00
C LEU A 145 -8.98 -11.24 9.80
N CYS A 146 -7.82 -11.76 9.41
CA CYS A 146 -7.74 -12.65 8.28
C CYS A 146 -8.55 -13.94 8.50
N LEU A 147 -8.38 -14.58 9.66
CA LEU A 147 -9.17 -15.76 10.01
C LEU A 147 -10.67 -15.48 9.97
N LYS A 148 -11.10 -14.30 10.43
CA LYS A 148 -12.50 -13.87 10.41
C LYS A 148 -13.05 -13.63 9.00
N VAL A 149 -12.23 -13.08 8.11
CA VAL A 149 -12.58 -12.86 6.70
C VAL A 149 -12.68 -14.19 5.97
N THR A 150 -11.69 -15.07 6.15
CA THR A 150 -11.70 -16.40 5.54
C THR A 150 -12.86 -17.27 6.05
N SER A 151 -13.19 -17.19 7.35
CA SER A 151 -14.33 -17.91 7.91
C SER A 151 -15.69 -17.43 7.40
N LYS A 152 -15.74 -16.25 6.77
CA LYS A 152 -16.93 -15.70 6.09
C LYS A 152 -16.87 -15.88 4.58
N GLY A 153 -15.86 -16.60 4.06
CA GLY A 153 -15.72 -16.87 2.63
C GLY A 153 -15.31 -15.64 1.80
N LEU A 154 -14.67 -14.66 2.41
CA LEU A 154 -14.21 -13.42 1.79
C LEU A 154 -12.69 -13.40 1.61
N SER A 155 -12.19 -12.41 0.85
CA SER A 155 -10.77 -12.06 0.78
C SER A 155 -10.55 -10.63 1.28
N TRP A 156 -9.31 -10.34 1.71
CA TRP A 156 -8.91 -8.97 2.06
C TRP A 156 -7.45 -8.72 1.68
N ALA A 157 -7.26 -7.99 0.58
CA ALA A 157 -5.95 -7.59 0.11
C ALA A 157 -5.22 -6.73 1.16
N GLY A 158 -3.95 -7.03 1.43
CA GLY A 158 -3.14 -6.33 2.43
C GLY A 158 -3.38 -6.73 3.89
N VAL A 159 -4.36 -7.61 4.20
CA VAL A 159 -4.57 -8.20 5.54
C VAL A 159 -4.35 -9.71 5.54
N CYS A 160 -4.76 -10.40 4.47
CA CYS A 160 -4.70 -11.86 4.34
C CYS A 160 -3.60 -12.40 3.41
N GLU A 161 -2.66 -11.56 2.97
CA GLU A 161 -1.60 -11.92 2.02
C GLU A 161 -0.32 -12.42 2.70
#